data_AF-A0A3B6X7D8-F1
#
_entry.id   AF-A0A3B6X7D8-F1
#
_cell.length_a   1.000
_cell.length_b   1.000
_cell.length_c   1.000
_cell.angle_alpha   90.00
_cell.angle_beta   90.00
_cell.angle_gamma   90.00
#
_symmetry.space_group_name_H-M   'P 1'
#
loop_
_entity.id
_entity.type
_entity.pdbx_description
1 polymer ?
#
loop_
_entity_poly.entity_id
_entity_poly.type
_entity_poly.pdbx_seq_one_letter_code
_entity_poly.pdbx_strand_id
1 'polypeptide(L)' 'MSDLSSKMAARVQREPVKPVAAAFRSPADDMQRATVYLPRATVRALKQAALDRDTSMSKILTDLASQWLADNVRT' A
#
# COMPACT_ATOMS: atom_id res chain seq x y z
N MET A 1 50.98 10.68 15.74
CA MET A 1 49.68 10.16 16.22
C MET A 1 48.58 10.41 15.18
N SER A 2 48.47 9.55 14.15
CA SER A 2 47.48 9.75 13.05
C SER A 2 46.75 8.47 12.61
N ASP A 3 47.10 7.30 13.14
CA ASP A 3 46.66 6.01 12.60
C ASP A 3 45.34 5.50 13.22
N LEU A 4 45.02 5.96 14.43
CA LEU A 4 43.76 5.65 15.12
C LEU A 4 42.56 6.38 14.51
N SER A 5 42.76 7.62 14.04
CA SER A 5 41.68 8.43 13.46
C SER A 5 41.22 7.89 12.10
N SER A 6 42.15 7.34 11.31
CA SER A 6 41.85 6.73 10.01
C SER A 6 41.08 5.41 10.15
N LYS A 7 41.44 4.57 11.14
CA LYS A 7 40.73 3.32 11.46
C LYS A 7 39.33 3.55 12.04
N MET A 8 39.12 4.65 12.76
CA MET A 8 37.80 5.04 13.27
C MET A 8 36.88 5.54 12.14
N ALA A 9 37.42 6.28 11.16
CA ALA A 9 36.65 6.78 10.02
C ALA A 9 36.06 5.65 9.15
N ALA A 10 36.81 4.56 8.95
CA ALA A 10 36.33 3.40 8.18
C ALA A 10 35.16 2.64 8.86
N ARG A 11 35.01 2.77 10.18
CA ARG A 11 33.93 2.12 10.95
C ARG A 11 32.62 2.92 10.97
N VAL A 12 32.62 4.13 10.43
CA VAL A 12 31.46 5.04 10.42
C VAL A 12 30.92 5.20 9.00
N GLN A 13 30.94 4.13 8.19
CA GLN A 13 29.95 4.02 7.11
C GLN A 13 28.67 3.45 7.74
N ARG A 14 27.95 4.32 8.46
CA ARG A 14 26.56 4.03 8.79
C ARG A 14 25.79 4.13 7.48
N GLU A 15 25.38 2.98 6.94
CA GLU A 15 24.31 2.95 5.95
C GLU A 15 23.17 3.85 6.44
N PRO A 16 22.52 4.63 5.57
CA PRO A 16 21.46 5.53 5.98
C PRO A 16 20.39 4.72 6.70
N VAL A 17 20.32 4.90 8.03
CA VAL A 17 19.33 4.29 8.89
C VAL A 17 17.99 4.81 8.39
N LYS A 18 17.29 4.00 7.60
CA LYS A 18 15.91 4.30 7.22
C LYS A 18 15.18 4.63 8.53
N PRO A 19 14.48 5.78 8.61
CA PRO A 19 13.82 6.16 9.85
C PRO A 19 12.93 5.01 10.27
N VAL A 20 13.05 4.57 11.52
CA VAL A 20 12.36 3.39 12.07
C VAL A 20 10.85 3.42 11.76
N ALA A 21 10.25 4.61 11.67
CA ALA A 21 8.87 4.83 11.24
C ALA A 21 8.52 4.28 9.84
N ALA A 22 9.47 4.24 8.90
CA ALA A 22 9.27 3.68 7.56
C ALA A 22 9.18 2.14 7.55
N ALA A 23 9.73 1.47 8.57
CA ALA A 23 9.64 0.01 8.71
C ALA A 23 8.29 -0.45 9.28
N PHE A 24 7.52 0.47 9.88
CA PHE A 24 6.21 0.19 10.48
C PHE A 24 5.02 0.66 9.64
N ARG A 25 5.25 1.20 8.44
CA ARG A 25 4.16 1.58 7.55
C ARG A 25 3.43 0.34 7.06
N SER A 26 2.14 0.28 7.35
CA SER A 26 1.24 -0.68 6.73
C SER A 26 0.82 -0.16 5.35
N PRO A 27 0.60 -1.03 4.35
CA PRO A 27 -0.03 -0.62 3.09
C PRO A 27 -1.38 0.08 3.30
N ALA A 28 -2.06 -0.17 4.42
CA ALA A 28 -3.30 0.50 4.79
C ALA A 28 -3.11 1.97 5.20
N ASP A 29 -1.90 2.39 5.58
CA ASP A 29 -1.61 3.76 6.02
C ASP A 29 -1.71 4.75 4.86
N ASP A 30 -1.50 4.28 3.62
CA ASP A 30 -1.63 5.07 2.40
C ASP A 30 -3.04 4.91 1.76
N MET A 31 -3.99 4.25 2.44
CA MET A 31 -5.35 4.03 1.94
C MET A 31 -6.37 4.97 2.58
N GLN A 32 -7.21 5.60 1.74
CA GLN A 32 -8.38 6.36 2.23
C GLN A 32 -9.63 5.48 2.24
N ARG A 33 -10.39 5.52 3.35
CA ARG A 33 -11.68 4.82 3.46
C ARG A 33 -12.80 5.66 2.87
N ALA A 34 -13.59 5.07 1.97
CA ALA A 34 -14.83 5.64 1.46
C ALA A 34 -16.03 4.79 1.90
N THR A 35 -17.13 5.45 2.27
CA THR A 35 -18.42 4.78 2.55
C THR A 35 -19.37 5.07 1.40
N VAL A 36 -19.83 4.01 0.72
CA VAL A 36 -20.74 4.12 -0.44
C VAL A 36 -22.02 3.34 -0.18
N TYR A 37 -23.13 3.82 -0.72
CA TYR A 37 -24.40 3.10 -0.70
C TYR A 37 -24.53 2.22 -1.94
N LEU A 38 -24.78 0.94 -1.73
CA LEU A 38 -25.01 -0.04 -2.79
C LEU A 38 -26.29 -0.83 -2.51
N PRO A 39 -27.01 -1.30 -3.55
CA PRO A 39 -28.14 -2.20 -3.36
C PRO A 39 -27.71 -3.45 -2.59
N ARG A 40 -28.58 -3.92 -1.68
CA ARG A 40 -28.30 -5.12 -0.85
C ARG A 40 -27.97 -6.36 -1.70
N ALA A 41 -28.66 -6.52 -2.83
CA ALA A 41 -28.41 -7.60 -3.77
C ALA A 41 -26.98 -7.55 -4.35
N THR A 42 -26.54 -6.36 -4.75
CA THR A 42 -25.18 -6.12 -5.25
C THR A 42 -24.13 -6.43 -4.19
N VAL A 43 -24.33 -6.02 -2.94
CA VAL A 43 -23.41 -6.35 -1.84
C VAL A 43 -23.30 -7.86 -1.63
N ARG A 44 -24.42 -8.60 -1.69
CA ARG A 44 -24.41 -10.07 -1.57
C ARG A 44 -23.64 -10.72 -2.73
N ALA A 45 -23.90 -10.28 -3.96
CA ALA A 45 -23.20 -10.79 -5.13
C ALA A 45 -21.69 -10.52 -5.08
N LEU A 46 -21.28 -9.30 -4.67
CA LEU A 46 -19.87 -8.95 -4.50
C LEU A 46 -19.18 -9.79 -3.42
N LYS A 47 -19.86 -10.08 -2.31
CA LYS A 47 -19.34 -10.99 -1.27
C LYS A 47 -19.13 -12.39 -1.80
N GLN A 48 -20.12 -12.93 -2.51
CA GLN A 48 -20.02 -14.26 -3.09
C GLN A 48 -18.87 -14.33 -4.10
N ALA A 49 -18.78 -13.37 -5.03
CA ALA A 49 -17.72 -13.29 -6.01
C ALA A 49 -16.32 -13.15 -5.38
N ALA A 50 -16.22 -12.46 -4.24
CA ALA A 50 -14.97 -12.36 -3.49
C ALA A 50 -14.52 -13.72 -2.93
N LEU A 51 -15.46 -14.50 -2.39
CA LEU A 51 -15.18 -15.86 -1.90
C LEU A 51 -14.82 -16.81 -3.04
N ASP A 52 -15.57 -16.79 -4.14
CA ASP A 52 -15.38 -17.70 -5.28
C ASP A 52 -14.03 -17.50 -5.97
N ARG A 53 -13.48 -16.28 -5.92
CA ARG A 53 -12.23 -15.89 -6.59
C ARG A 53 -11.04 -15.70 -5.64
N ASP A 54 -11.17 -16.13 -4.38
CA ASP A 54 -10.16 -15.95 -3.32
C ASP A 54 -9.59 -14.52 -3.28
N THR A 55 -10.50 -13.53 -3.24
CA THR A 55 -10.19 -12.10 -3.26
C THR A 55 -11.03 -11.34 -2.23
N SER A 56 -10.94 -10.00 -2.23
CA SER A 56 -11.75 -9.14 -1.36
C SER A 56 -12.68 -8.23 -2.16
N MET A 57 -13.79 -7.83 -1.56
CA MET A 57 -14.68 -6.81 -2.14
C MET A 57 -13.94 -5.50 -2.42
N SER A 58 -13.04 -5.10 -1.51
CA SER A 58 -12.23 -3.89 -1.70
C SER A 58 -11.38 -3.99 -2.95
N LYS A 59 -10.73 -5.14 -3.20
CA LYS A 59 -9.95 -5.37 -4.42
C LYS A 59 -10.80 -5.30 -5.68
N ILE A 60 -11.96 -5.97 -5.69
CA ILE A 60 -12.89 -5.93 -6.84
C ILE A 60 -13.32 -4.49 -7.15
N LEU A 61 -13.68 -3.71 -6.12
CA LEU A 61 -14.12 -2.33 -6.30
C LEU A 61 -12.96 -1.41 -6.73
N THR A 62 -11.76 -1.60 -6.18
CA THR A 62 -10.56 -0.86 -6.58
C THR A 62 -10.20 -1.13 -8.04
N ASP A 63 -10.24 -2.39 -8.47
CA ASP A 63 -9.90 -2.78 -9.84
C ASP A 63 -10.92 -2.17 -10.84
N LEU A 64 -12.22 -2.23 -10.51
CA LEU A 64 -13.28 -1.62 -11.32
C LEU A 64 -13.17 -0.08 -11.37
N ALA A 65 -12.87 0.57 -10.24
CA ALA A 65 -12.65 2.01 -10.21
C ALA A 65 -11.42 2.42 -11.01
N SER A 66 -10.33 1.64 -10.92
CA SER A 66 -9.09 1.89 -11.66
C SER A 66 -9.31 1.78 -13.16
N GLN A 67 -10.02 0.73 -13.61
CA GLN A 67 -10.38 0.57 -15.01
C GLN A 67 -11.25 1.73 -15.50
N TRP A 68 -12.31 2.07 -14.75
CA TRP A 68 -13.18 3.18 -15.13
C TRP A 68 -12.43 4.51 -15.21
N LEU A 69 -11.53 4.80 -14.25
CA LEU A 69 -10.72 6.01 -14.28
C LEU A 69 -9.74 6.03 -15.46
N ALA A 70 -9.09 4.92 -15.78
CA ALA A 70 -8.21 4.82 -16.93
C ALA A 70 -8.94 5.10 -18.26
N ASP A 71 -10.18 4.62 -18.37
CA ASP A 71 -10.99 4.78 -19.58
C ASP A 71 -11.63 6.18 -19.70
N ASN A 72 -11.95 6.83 -18.58
CA ASN A 72 -12.78 8.05 -18.56
C ASN A 72 -12.03 9.32 -18.16
N VAL A 73 -10.85 9.20 -17.55
CA VAL A 73 -10.02 10.34 -17.16
C VAL A 73 -8.79 10.37 -18.06
N ARG A 74 -8.81 11.24 -19.08
CA ARG A 74 -7.58 11.66 -19.76
C ARG A 74 -6.79 12.55 -18.80
N THR A 75 -5.78 11.99 -18.15
CA THR A 75 -4.65 12.78 -17.64
C THR A 75 -3.85 13.36 -18.80
#